data_AF-A0A3S2UV42-F1
#
_entry.id   AF-A0A3S2UV42-F1
#
_cell.length_a   1.000
_cell.length_b   1.000
_cell.length_c   1.000
_cell.angle_alpha   90.00
_cell.angle_beta   90.00
_cell.angle_gamma   90.00
#
_symmetry.space_group_name_H-M   'P 1'
#
loop_
_entity.id
_entity.type
_entity.pdbx_description
1 polymer ?
#
loop_
_entity_poly.entity_id
_entity_poly.type
_entity_poly.pdbx_seq_one_letter_code
_entity_poly.pdbx_strand_id
1 'polypeptide(L)'
;MKAERDKLKRLQRLEKIRAIAKQTAAGEAARAETTFAQLSQLATRTGALAAEYAARTDATDGGELRQLGRFTAGLQGICATTQADAKRAQAIADRRQQELAAAEKRRSAVEERASEQARQLAAKRQYAQMSAQMMGAKRIGTDPA
;
A
#
# COMPACT_ATOMS: atom_id res chain seq x y z
N MET A 1 22.65 28.34 -7.98
CA MET A 1 21.36 28.88 -7.47
C MET A 1 20.13 28.59 -8.33
N LYS A 2 20.00 29.06 -9.59
CA LYS A 2 18.78 28.81 -10.42
C LYS A 2 18.59 27.32 -10.75
N ALA A 3 19.61 26.66 -11.28
CA ALA A 3 19.58 25.23 -11.61
C ALA A 3 19.26 24.32 -10.40
N GLU A 4 19.81 24.64 -9.22
CA GLU A 4 19.52 23.89 -7.97
C GLU A 4 18.07 24.08 -7.51
N ARG A 5 17.50 25.28 -7.67
CA ARG A 5 16.09 25.56 -7.38
C ARG A 5 15.17 24.81 -8.35
N ASP A 6 15.53 24.73 -9.63
CA ASP A 6 14.76 23.98 -10.63
C ASP A 6 14.82 22.46 -10.38
N LYS A 7 15.99 21.95 -9.98
CA LYS A 7 16.15 20.57 -9.49
C LYS A 7 15.25 20.26 -8.29
N LEU A 8 15.20 21.17 -7.31
CA LEU A 8 14.31 21.03 -6.14
C LEU A 8 12.83 21.00 -6.56
N LYS A 9 12.40 21.92 -7.44
CA LYS A 9 11.01 21.93 -7.97
C LYS A 9 10.67 20.62 -8.67
N ARG A 10 11.61 20.04 -9.43
CA ARG A 10 11.41 18.74 -10.09
C ARG A 10 11.25 17.61 -9.07
N LEU A 11 12.04 17.59 -7.99
CA LEU A 11 11.92 16.61 -6.91
C LEU A 11 10.56 16.73 -6.20
N GLN A 12 10.10 17.94 -5.89
CA GLN A 12 8.79 18.16 -5.27
C GLN A 12 7.62 17.70 -6.17
N ARG A 13 7.71 17.92 -7.49
CA ARG A 13 6.71 17.38 -8.43
C ARG A 13 6.72 15.85 -8.44
N LEU A 14 7.90 15.24 -8.43
CA LEU A 14 8.04 13.79 -8.38
C LEU A 14 7.46 13.23 -7.07
N GLU A 15 7.71 13.89 -5.94
CA GLU A 15 7.15 13.52 -4.64
C GLU A 15 5.62 13.52 -4.67
N LYS A 16 4.99 14.57 -5.25
CA LYS A 16 3.53 14.61 -5.44
C LYS A 16 3.01 13.44 -6.26
N ILE A 17 3.68 13.12 -7.38
CA ILE A 17 3.32 11.97 -8.21
C ILE A 17 3.45 10.65 -7.42
N ARG A 18 4.51 10.50 -6.61
CA ARG A 18 4.71 9.33 -5.75
C ARG A 18 3.69 9.24 -4.62
N ALA A 19 3.24 10.38 -4.08
CA ALA A 19 2.17 10.42 -3.08
C ALA A 19 0.85 9.92 -3.65
N ILE A 20 0.49 10.36 -4.87
CA ILE A 20 -0.69 9.85 -5.58
C ILE A 20 -0.55 8.35 -5.85
N ALA A 21 0.61 7.90 -6.36
CA ALA A 21 0.84 6.48 -6.61
C ALA A 21 0.74 5.63 -5.32
N LYS A 22 1.26 6.12 -4.18
CA LYS A 22 1.07 5.48 -2.87
C LYS A 22 -0.42 5.39 -2.52
N GLN A 23 -1.16 6.48 -2.67
CA GLN A 23 -2.60 6.52 -2.35
C GLN A 23 -3.40 5.53 -3.20
N THR A 24 -3.11 5.45 -4.50
CA THR A 24 -3.72 4.45 -5.40
C THR A 24 -3.38 3.04 -4.95
N ALA A 25 -2.12 2.74 -4.67
CA ALA A 25 -1.70 1.42 -4.19
C ALA A 25 -2.37 1.05 -2.86
N ALA A 26 -2.54 2.01 -1.95
CA ALA A 26 -3.23 1.81 -0.68
C ALA A 26 -4.72 1.49 -0.88
N GLY A 27 -5.38 2.21 -1.80
CA GLY A 27 -6.77 1.92 -2.16
C GLY A 27 -6.94 0.55 -2.80
N GLU A 28 -6.03 0.13 -3.67
CA GLU A 28 -6.04 -1.20 -4.29
C GLU A 28 -5.79 -2.32 -3.26
N ALA A 29 -4.84 -2.12 -2.34
CA ALA A 29 -4.58 -3.06 -1.26
C ALA A 29 -5.80 -3.23 -0.33
N ALA A 30 -6.41 -2.13 0.11
CA ALA A 30 -7.60 -2.17 0.96
C ALA A 30 -8.78 -2.89 0.28
N ARG A 31 -8.99 -2.67 -1.02
CA ARG A 31 -10.02 -3.40 -1.79
C ARG A 31 -9.72 -4.90 -1.85
N ALA A 32 -8.48 -5.27 -2.13
CA ALA A 32 -8.07 -6.67 -2.20
C ALA A 32 -8.22 -7.38 -0.84
N GLU A 33 -7.82 -6.73 0.26
CA GLU A 33 -8.02 -7.22 1.62
C GLU A 33 -9.52 -7.41 1.95
N THR A 34 -10.36 -6.44 1.56
CA THR A 34 -11.82 -6.55 1.74
C THR A 34 -12.39 -7.76 1.00
N THR A 35 -12.00 -7.96 -0.27
CA THR A 35 -12.43 -9.12 -1.05
C THR A 35 -11.95 -10.43 -0.43
N PHE A 36 -10.70 -10.49 0.02
CA PHE A 36 -10.18 -11.66 0.72
C PHE A 36 -10.97 -11.96 2.00
N ALA A 37 -11.26 -10.95 2.82
CA ALA A 37 -12.05 -11.12 4.05
C ALA A 37 -13.45 -11.67 3.75
N GLN A 38 -14.13 -11.15 2.74
CA GLN A 38 -15.45 -11.64 2.31
C GLN A 38 -15.41 -13.09 1.84
N LEU A 39 -14.44 -13.46 0.99
CA LEU A 39 -14.31 -14.82 0.47
C LEU A 39 -13.86 -15.81 1.54
N SER A 40 -13.02 -15.39 2.47
CA SER A 40 -12.62 -16.19 3.64
C SER A 40 -13.80 -16.48 4.56
N GLN A 41 -14.63 -15.46 4.83
CA GLN A 41 -15.87 -15.63 5.59
C GLN A 41 -16.84 -16.56 4.87
N LEU A 42 -17.00 -16.40 3.55
CA LEU A 42 -17.85 -17.28 2.75
C LEU A 42 -17.35 -18.73 2.80
N ALA A 43 -16.05 -18.96 2.61
CA ALA A 43 -15.45 -20.30 2.68
C ALA A 43 -15.68 -20.96 4.04
N THR A 44 -15.55 -20.20 5.12
CA THR A 44 -15.82 -20.68 6.49
C THR A 44 -17.29 -21.07 6.65
N ARG A 45 -18.22 -20.23 6.22
CA ARG A 45 -19.67 -20.51 6.30
C ARG A 45 -20.07 -21.73 5.48
N THR A 46 -19.57 -21.84 4.24
CA THR A 46 -19.86 -23.00 3.38
C THR A 46 -19.26 -24.27 3.97
N GLY A 47 -18.06 -24.21 4.55
CA GLY A 47 -17.43 -25.35 5.21
C GLY A 47 -18.23 -25.84 6.42
N ALA A 48 -18.71 -24.92 7.25
CA ALA A 48 -19.57 -25.24 8.39
C ALA A 48 -20.88 -25.92 7.94
N LEU A 49 -21.53 -25.36 6.90
CA LEU A 49 -22.75 -25.93 6.33
C LEU A 49 -22.52 -27.35 5.78
N ALA A 50 -21.43 -27.55 5.03
CA ALA A 50 -21.10 -28.88 4.50
C ALA A 50 -20.84 -29.90 5.61
N ALA A 51 -20.16 -29.49 6.70
CA ALA A 51 -19.93 -30.35 7.85
C ALA A 51 -21.23 -30.71 8.58
N GLU A 52 -22.15 -29.75 8.76
CA GLU A 52 -23.47 -29.97 9.35
C GLU A 52 -24.29 -30.99 8.57
N TYR A 53 -24.37 -30.83 7.24
CA TYR A 53 -25.10 -31.78 6.40
C TYR A 53 -24.43 -33.15 6.28
N ALA A 54 -23.10 -33.22 6.35
CA ALA A 54 -22.38 -34.49 6.38
C ALA A 54 -22.61 -35.26 7.70
N ALA A 55 -22.89 -34.57 8.80
CA ALA A 55 -23.15 -35.16 10.10
C ALA A 55 -24.62 -35.61 10.31
N ARG A 56 -25.52 -35.29 9.37
CA ARG A 56 -26.94 -35.68 9.45
C ARG A 56 -27.11 -37.20 9.35
N THR A 57 -27.86 -37.77 10.28
CA THR A 57 -28.18 -39.21 10.37
C THR A 57 -29.68 -39.48 10.44
N ASP A 58 -30.50 -38.46 10.23
CA ASP A 58 -31.96 -38.45 10.41
C ASP A 58 -32.75 -38.83 9.13
N ALA A 59 -32.10 -39.45 8.14
CA ALA A 59 -32.78 -39.93 6.93
C ALA A 59 -33.73 -41.08 7.28
N THR A 60 -35.00 -40.94 6.92
CA THR A 60 -36.07 -41.89 7.28
C THR A 60 -36.19 -43.06 6.30
N ASP A 61 -35.71 -42.87 5.06
CA ASP A 61 -35.67 -43.92 4.05
C ASP A 61 -34.46 -43.82 3.10
N GLY A 62 -34.33 -44.82 2.22
CA GLY A 62 -33.23 -44.87 1.24
C GLY A 62 -33.33 -43.82 0.12
N GLY A 63 -34.51 -43.24 -0.12
CA GLY A 63 -34.70 -42.14 -1.06
C GLY A 63 -34.11 -40.84 -0.52
N GLU A 64 -34.46 -40.49 0.73
CA GLU A 64 -33.89 -39.36 1.46
C GLU A 64 -32.38 -39.49 1.61
N LEU A 65 -31.87 -40.69 1.91
CA LEU A 65 -30.43 -40.94 1.99
C LEU A 65 -29.70 -40.61 0.66
N ARG A 66 -30.28 -41.02 -0.48
CA ARG A 66 -29.71 -40.71 -1.80
C ARG A 66 -29.77 -39.21 -2.11
N GLN A 67 -30.86 -38.54 -1.73
CA GLN A 67 -31.00 -37.09 -1.93
C GLN A 67 -29.99 -36.32 -1.08
N LEU A 68 -29.83 -36.69 0.19
CA LEU A 68 -28.82 -36.12 1.09
C LEU A 68 -27.40 -36.34 0.55
N GLY A 69 -27.08 -37.54 0.05
CA GLY A 69 -25.78 -37.82 -0.55
C GLY A 69 -25.46 -36.98 -1.80
N ARG A 70 -26.44 -36.76 -2.68
CA ARG A 70 -26.26 -35.88 -3.86
C ARG A 70 -26.06 -34.42 -3.43
N PHE A 71 -26.83 -33.98 -2.43
CA PHE A 71 -26.75 -32.62 -1.91
C PHE A 71 -25.39 -32.33 -1.24
N THR A 72 -24.91 -33.24 -0.38
CA THR A 72 -23.60 -33.11 0.26
C THR A 72 -22.46 -33.12 -0.76
N ALA A 73 -22.51 -33.97 -1.78
CA ALA A 73 -21.54 -33.96 -2.87
C ALA A 73 -21.51 -32.60 -3.62
N GLY A 74 -22.68 -32.02 -3.90
CA GLY A 74 -22.79 -30.69 -4.50
C GLY A 74 -22.20 -29.59 -3.59
N LEU A 75 -22.54 -29.62 -2.30
CA LEU A 75 -22.01 -28.69 -1.29
C LEU A 75 -20.49 -28.80 -1.15
N GLN A 76 -19.92 -30.00 -1.20
CA GLN A 76 -18.47 -30.22 -1.18
C GLN A 76 -17.79 -29.56 -2.38
N GLY A 77 -18.37 -29.64 -3.57
CA GLY A 77 -17.88 -28.93 -4.77
C GLY A 77 -17.90 -27.40 -4.61
N ILE A 78 -18.96 -26.85 -4.04
CA ILE A 78 -19.07 -25.41 -3.73
C ILE A 78 -18.02 -25.01 -2.69
N CYS A 79 -17.80 -25.82 -1.65
CA CYS A 79 -16.78 -25.56 -0.64
C CYS A 79 -15.39 -25.55 -1.24
N ALA A 80 -15.04 -26.55 -2.05
CA ALA A 80 -13.75 -26.61 -2.72
C ALA A 80 -13.49 -25.38 -3.61
N THR A 81 -14.51 -24.95 -4.35
CA THR A 81 -14.44 -23.76 -5.21
C THR A 81 -14.23 -22.49 -4.38
N THR A 82 -15.05 -22.28 -3.35
CA THR A 82 -14.97 -21.10 -2.46
C THR A 82 -13.64 -21.04 -1.71
N GLN A 83 -13.10 -22.19 -1.27
CA GLN A 83 -11.78 -22.25 -0.65
C GLN A 83 -10.67 -21.88 -1.65
N ALA A 84 -10.78 -22.34 -2.90
CA ALA A 84 -9.83 -21.95 -3.95
C ALA A 84 -9.92 -20.45 -4.26
N ASP A 85 -11.13 -19.87 -4.28
CA ASP A 85 -11.34 -18.43 -4.43
C ASP A 85 -10.74 -17.63 -3.28
N ALA A 86 -10.94 -18.06 -2.03
CA ALA A 86 -10.33 -17.41 -0.87
C ALA A 86 -8.79 -17.43 -0.94
N LYS A 87 -8.19 -18.56 -1.34
CA LYS A 87 -6.73 -18.66 -1.55
C LYS A 87 -6.23 -17.75 -2.67
N ARG A 88 -6.95 -17.66 -3.79
CA ARG A 88 -6.62 -16.72 -4.88
C ARG A 88 -6.71 -15.27 -4.41
N ALA A 89 -7.76 -14.92 -3.68
CA ALA A 89 -7.95 -13.59 -3.14
C ALA A 89 -6.86 -13.22 -2.13
N GLN A 90 -6.43 -14.17 -1.30
CA GLN A 90 -5.30 -13.99 -0.39
C GLN A 90 -4.02 -13.64 -1.15
N ALA A 91 -3.67 -14.43 -2.18
CA ALA A 91 -2.47 -14.17 -2.98
C ALA A 91 -2.51 -12.80 -3.68
N ILE A 92 -3.70 -12.36 -4.10
CA ILE A 92 -3.89 -11.02 -4.67
C ILE A 92 -3.69 -9.95 -3.59
N ALA A 93 -4.31 -10.10 -2.42
CA ALA A 93 -4.16 -9.17 -1.29
C ALA A 93 -2.69 -9.03 -0.87
N ASP A 94 -1.98 -10.15 -0.70
CA ASP A 94 -0.56 -10.17 -0.34
C ASP A 94 0.29 -9.44 -1.37
N ARG A 95 0.03 -9.69 -2.67
CA ARG A 95 0.72 -8.99 -3.75
C ARG A 95 0.46 -7.48 -3.70
N ARG A 96 -0.80 -7.04 -3.50
CA ARG A 96 -1.12 -5.62 -3.40
C ARG A 96 -0.48 -4.96 -2.19
N GLN A 97 -0.35 -5.68 -1.08
CA GLN A 97 0.36 -5.19 0.09
C GLN A 97 1.86 -5.00 -0.16
N GLN A 98 2.48 -5.91 -0.90
CA GLN A 98 3.87 -5.75 -1.34
C GLN A 98 4.04 -4.56 -2.29
N GLU A 99 3.10 -4.36 -3.22
CA GLU A 99 3.09 -3.22 -4.13
C GLU A 99 2.95 -1.89 -3.38
N LEU A 100 2.08 -1.83 -2.36
CA LEU A 100 1.95 -0.70 -1.45
C LEU A 100 3.28 -0.41 -0.72
N ALA A 101 3.86 -1.42 -0.07
CA ALA A 101 5.15 -1.27 0.63
C ALA A 101 6.26 -0.76 -0.32
N ALA A 102 6.29 -1.25 -1.56
CA ALA A 102 7.23 -0.77 -2.57
C ALA A 102 6.94 0.66 -3.02
N ALA A 103 5.67 1.09 -3.08
CA ALA A 103 5.28 2.47 -3.40
C ALA A 103 5.66 3.43 -2.26
N GLU A 104 5.49 3.01 -1.00
CA GLU A 104 5.91 3.77 0.18
C GLU A 104 7.41 4.00 0.22
N LYS A 105 8.21 2.94 0.04
CA LYS A 105 9.68 3.05 -0.05
C LYS A 105 10.11 4.01 -1.16
N ARG A 106 9.45 3.94 -2.33
CA ARG A 106 9.72 4.85 -3.46
C ARG A 106 9.35 6.31 -3.15
N ARG A 107 8.29 6.56 -2.37
CA ARG A 107 7.92 7.89 -1.90
C ARG A 107 8.95 8.43 -0.91
N SER A 108 9.29 7.66 0.14
CA SER A 108 10.25 8.10 1.17
C SER A 108 11.62 8.42 0.56
N ALA A 109 12.12 7.60 -0.37
CA ALA A 109 13.39 7.88 -1.04
C ALA A 109 13.40 9.20 -1.84
N VAL A 110 12.24 9.64 -2.38
CA VAL A 110 12.14 10.94 -3.08
C VAL A 110 12.01 12.08 -2.08
N GLU A 111 11.25 11.88 -1.01
CA GLU A 111 11.07 12.83 0.09
C GLU A 111 12.40 13.16 0.80
N GLU A 112 13.21 12.13 1.06
CA GLU A 112 14.56 12.26 1.62
C GLU A 112 15.47 13.09 0.71
N ARG A 113 15.53 12.75 -0.59
CA ARG A 113 16.32 13.51 -1.58
C ARG A 113 15.87 14.97 -1.72
N ALA A 114 14.56 15.21 -1.70
CA ALA A 114 14.02 16.57 -1.74
C ALA A 114 14.42 17.36 -0.50
N SER A 115 14.34 16.74 0.68
CA SER A 115 14.72 17.32 1.97
C SER A 115 16.21 17.65 2.03
N GLU A 116 17.08 16.74 1.60
CA GLU A 116 18.52 16.97 1.51
C GLU A 116 18.86 18.13 0.57
N GLN A 117 18.26 18.15 -0.62
CA GLN A 117 18.48 19.23 -1.60
C GLN A 117 18.01 20.58 -1.05
N ALA A 118 16.90 20.62 -0.31
CA ALA A 118 16.41 21.83 0.35
C ALA A 118 17.37 22.31 1.46
N ARG A 119 17.86 21.39 2.31
CA ARG A 119 18.85 21.71 3.36
C ARG A 119 20.15 22.26 2.78
N GLN A 120 20.68 21.65 1.72
CA GLN A 120 21.89 22.15 1.03
C GLN A 120 21.68 23.55 0.45
N LEU A 121 20.52 23.81 -0.17
CA LEU A 121 20.18 25.14 -0.69
C LEU A 121 20.04 26.19 0.42
N ALA A 122 19.49 25.82 1.58
CA ALA A 122 19.37 26.69 2.74
C ALA A 122 20.75 27.04 3.33
N ALA A 123 21.60 26.03 3.55
CA ALA A 123 22.97 26.21 4.05
C ALA A 123 23.80 27.12 3.13
N LYS A 124 23.74 26.91 1.81
CA LYS A 124 24.41 27.79 0.83
C LYS A 124 23.91 29.23 0.87
N ARG A 125 22.60 29.44 1.09
CA ARG A 125 22.03 30.81 1.22
C ARG A 125 22.51 31.49 2.49
N GLN A 126 22.52 30.78 3.62
CA GLN A 126 23.00 31.30 4.90
C GLN A 126 24.49 31.69 4.81
N TYR A 127 25.32 30.82 4.21
CA TYR A 127 26.73 31.12 3.99
C TYR A 127 26.93 32.35 3.08
N ALA A 128 26.19 32.45 1.98
CA ALA A 128 26.24 33.61 1.10
C ALA A 128 25.84 34.91 1.83
N GLN A 129 24.81 34.88 2.66
CA GLN A 129 24.37 36.03 3.46
C GLN A 129 25.43 36.45 4.50
N MET A 130 26.01 35.49 5.25
CA MET A 130 27.10 35.78 6.20
C MET A 130 28.32 36.37 5.50
N SER A 131 28.73 35.82 4.35
CA SER A 131 29.87 36.32 3.58
C SER A 131 29.65 37.75 3.05
N ALA A 132 28.44 38.08 2.60
CA ALA A 132 28.07 39.42 2.16
C ALA A 132 28.08 40.43 3.34
N GLN A 133 27.63 40.01 4.52
CA GLN A 133 27.62 40.84 5.72
C GLN A 133 29.05 41.14 6.22
N MET A 134 29.96 40.16 6.18
CA MET A 134 31.38 40.37 6.52
C MET A 134 32.10 41.29 5.52
N MET A 135 31.83 41.16 4.22
CA MET A 135 32.41 42.04 3.18
C MET A 135 31.85 43.47 3.23
N GLY A 136 30.58 43.64 3.62
CA GLY A 136 29.97 44.95 3.86
C GLY A 136 30.56 45.67 5.08
N ALA A 137 30.81 44.94 6.17
CA ALA A 137 31.44 45.49 7.38
C ALA A 137 32.89 45.97 7.13
N LYS A 138 33.64 45.27 6.26
CA LYS A 138 35.04 45.62 5.94
C LYS A 138 35.18 46.89 5.09
N ARG A 139 34.11 47.33 4.39
CA ARG A 139 34.11 48.56 3.58
C ARG A 139 33.80 49.83 4.38
N ILE A 140 33.29 49.72 5.61
CA ILE A 140 32.92 50.87 6.45
C ILE A 140 34.07 51.30 7.37
N GLY A 141 35.07 50.45 7.57
CA GLY A 141 36.24 50.75 8.40
C GLY A 141 37.52 50.86 7.58
N THR A 142 37.77 52.01 6.95
CA THR A 142 39.12 52.54 6.64
C THR A 142 38.96 53.94 6.05
N ASP A 143 38.90 54.94 6.93
CA ASP A 143 39.34 56.30 6.61
C ASP A 143 40.06 56.85 7.85
N PRO A 144 41.40 56.84 7.89
CA PRO A 144 42.14 57.54 8.93
C PRO A 144 42.31 59.02 8.52
N ALA A 145 41.79 59.91 9.36
CA ALA A 145 42.11 61.34 9.34
C ALA A 145 43.44 61.62 10.05
#